data_AF-A0A2N0WN14-F1
#
_entry.id   AF-A0A2N0WN14-F1
#
_cell.length_a   1.000
_cell.length_b   1.000
_cell.length_c   1.000
_cell.angle_alpha   90.00
_cell.angle_beta   90.00
_cell.angle_gamma   90.00
#
_symmetry.space_group_name_H-M   'P 1'
#
loop_
_entity.id
_entity.type
_entity.pdbx_description
1 polymer ?
#
loop_
_entity_poly.entity_id
_entity_poly.type
_entity_poly.pdbx_seq_one_letter_code
_entity_poly.pdbx_strand_id
1 'polypeptide(L)'
;MSKLVITKQQLINVIVAWGSGSTSTEQLQHWMLDNFEPDEADIGSGESESVVEAMHIVMNEYELAKESKCLVEQYQLAINFINCDETNFMQRKSDFLRQAFCD
;
A
#
# COMPACT_ATOMS: atom_id res chain seq x y z
N MET A 1 21.76 7.42 -11.60
CA MET A 1 21.32 6.17 -10.93
C MET A 1 20.00 5.77 -11.57
N SER A 2 19.69 4.48 -11.71
CA SER A 2 18.37 4.05 -12.19
C SER A 2 17.34 4.30 -11.10
N LYS A 3 16.20 4.93 -11.45
CA LYS A 3 15.07 5.12 -10.56
C LYS A 3 14.61 3.75 -10.03
N LEU A 4 14.32 3.64 -8.74
CA LEU A 4 13.82 2.39 -8.15
C LEU A 4 12.43 2.11 -8.75
N VAL A 5 12.10 0.86 -9.12
CA VAL A 5 10.78 0.54 -9.72
C VAL A 5 10.00 -0.37 -8.77
N ILE A 6 8.84 0.12 -8.33
CA ILE A 6 7.91 -0.63 -7.48
C ILE A 6 6.72 -1.07 -8.31
N THR A 7 6.67 -2.36 -8.60
CA THR A 7 5.53 -2.98 -9.27
C THR A 7 4.39 -3.24 -8.31
N LYS A 8 3.17 -3.32 -8.85
CA LYS A 8 1.96 -3.73 -8.10
C LYS A 8 2.18 -5.03 -7.32
N GLN A 9 2.78 -6.02 -7.95
CA GLN A 9 3.00 -7.33 -7.33
C GLN A 9 3.99 -7.27 -6.16
N GLN A 10 5.03 -6.44 -6.25
CA GLN A 10 5.97 -6.24 -5.14
C GLN A 10 5.26 -5.66 -3.92
N LEU A 11 4.47 -4.61 -4.10
CA LEU A 11 3.70 -4.01 -3.01
C LEU A 11 2.72 -5.02 -2.38
N ILE A 12 1.99 -5.78 -3.21
CA ILE A 12 1.10 -6.84 -2.72
C ILE A 12 1.87 -7.88 -1.91
N ASN A 13 3.03 -8.33 -2.38
CA ASN A 13 3.81 -9.35 -1.66
C ASN A 13 4.26 -8.88 -0.27
N VAL A 14 4.65 -7.62 -0.14
CA VAL A 14 5.04 -7.03 1.15
C VAL A 14 3.83 -6.96 2.10
N ILE A 15 2.67 -6.51 1.59
CA ILE A 15 1.43 -6.45 2.38
C ILE A 15 0.95 -7.85 2.79
N VAL A 16 1.07 -8.85 1.91
CA VAL A 16 0.73 -10.25 2.21
C VAL A 16 1.66 -10.80 3.29
N ALA A 17 2.97 -10.56 3.20
CA ALA A 17 3.93 -11.00 4.22
C ALA A 17 3.62 -10.41 5.60
N TRP A 18 3.17 -9.16 5.64
CA TRP A 18 2.71 -8.52 6.86
C TRP A 18 1.39 -9.14 7.36
N GLY A 19 0.39 -9.30 6.49
CA GLY A 19 -0.89 -9.91 6.81
C GLY A 19 -0.80 -11.37 7.28
N SER A 20 0.20 -12.13 6.80
CA SER A 20 0.48 -13.50 7.25
C SER A 20 1.33 -13.58 8.52
N GLY A 21 1.73 -12.45 9.11
CA GLY A 21 2.61 -12.37 10.28
C GLY A 21 4.06 -12.78 10.00
N SER A 22 4.47 -12.83 8.72
CA SER A 22 5.86 -13.09 8.33
C SER A 22 6.76 -11.87 8.49
N THR A 23 6.18 -10.66 8.48
CA THR A 23 6.84 -9.41 8.83
C THR A 23 6.03 -8.62 9.86
N SER A 24 6.71 -7.81 10.67
CA SER A 24 6.06 -6.90 11.64
C SER A 24 5.50 -5.66 10.95
N THR A 25 4.62 -4.92 11.64
CA THR A 25 4.15 -3.61 11.19
C THR A 25 5.31 -2.64 10.99
N GLU A 26 6.28 -2.61 11.91
CA GLU A 26 7.51 -1.81 11.77
C GLU A 26 8.26 -2.14 10.47
N GLN A 27 8.41 -3.42 10.13
CA GLN A 27 9.07 -3.84 8.89
C GLN A 27 8.29 -3.44 7.63
N LEU A 28 6.96 -3.51 7.67
CA LEU A 28 6.10 -2.99 6.59
C LEU A 28 6.35 -1.49 6.41
N GLN A 29 6.31 -0.72 7.49
CA GLN A 29 6.42 0.75 7.44
C GLN A 29 7.81 1.22 7.03
N HIS A 30 8.87 0.57 7.52
CA HIS A 30 10.23 0.83 7.02
C HIS A 30 10.34 0.53 5.52
N TRP A 31 9.72 -0.56 5.05
CA TRP A 31 9.69 -0.81 3.61
C TRP A 31 8.96 0.30 2.85
N MET A 32 7.85 0.83 3.37
CA MET A 32 7.19 1.99 2.77
C MET A 32 8.11 3.21 2.75
N LEU A 33 8.74 3.56 3.87
CA LEU A 33 9.68 4.69 3.97
C LEU A 33 10.86 4.57 2.98
N ASP A 34 11.47 3.40 2.87
CA ASP A 34 12.63 3.17 2.00
C ASP A 34 12.29 3.16 0.50
N ASN A 35 11.01 2.91 0.15
CA ASN A 35 10.58 2.69 -1.24
C ASN A 35 9.55 3.73 -1.74
N PHE A 36 8.99 4.55 -0.84
CA PHE A 36 8.07 5.64 -1.13
C PHE A 36 8.81 6.98 -1.10
N GLU A 37 9.70 7.17 -2.06
CA GLU A 37 10.27 8.48 -2.34
C GLU A 37 9.84 8.88 -3.76
N PRO A 38 8.80 9.73 -3.92
CA PRO A 38 8.21 10.03 -5.24
C PRO A 38 9.21 10.52 -6.29
N ASP A 39 10.27 11.20 -5.84
CA ASP A 39 11.35 11.71 -6.69
C ASP A 39 12.36 10.61 -7.10
N GLU A 40 12.44 9.51 -6.34
CA GLU A 40 13.45 8.44 -6.52
C GLU A 40 12.87 7.07 -6.92
N ALA A 41 11.55 6.86 -6.78
CA ALA A 41 10.84 5.65 -7.17
C ALA A 41 9.81 5.87 -8.29
N ASP A 42 9.74 4.95 -9.24
CA ASP A 42 8.65 4.80 -10.22
C ASP A 42 7.68 3.72 -9.71
N ILE A 43 6.47 4.13 -9.33
CA ILE A 43 5.50 3.29 -8.64
C ILE A 43 4.37 2.95 -9.60
N GLY A 44 4.17 1.65 -9.84
CA GLY A 44 3.05 1.14 -10.64
C GLY A 44 3.24 1.30 -12.16
N SER A 45 4.48 1.35 -12.66
CA SER A 45 4.75 1.49 -14.09
C SER A 45 4.00 0.43 -14.92
N GLY A 46 3.20 0.90 -15.89
CA GLY A 46 2.38 0.04 -16.77
C GLY A 46 1.00 -0.33 -16.21
N GLU A 47 0.64 0.13 -15.01
CA GLU A 47 -0.70 0.01 -14.46
C GLU A 47 -1.60 1.19 -14.88
N SER A 48 -2.92 1.07 -14.67
CA SER A 48 -3.86 2.17 -14.90
C SER A 48 -3.68 3.28 -13.85
N GLU A 49 -4.11 4.51 -14.17
CA GLU A 49 -4.03 5.65 -13.25
C GLU A 49 -4.66 5.36 -11.89
N SER A 50 -5.83 4.69 -11.86
CA SER A 50 -6.50 4.31 -10.61
C SER A 50 -5.66 3.36 -9.76
N VAL A 51 -4.99 2.39 -10.38
CA VAL A 51 -4.11 1.45 -9.67
C VAL A 51 -2.87 2.16 -9.15
N VAL A 52 -2.25 3.01 -9.98
CA VAL A 52 -1.09 3.83 -9.57
C VAL A 52 -1.46 4.72 -8.38
N GLU A 53 -2.60 5.42 -8.43
CA GLU A 53 -3.07 6.25 -7.31
C GLU A 53 -3.33 5.39 -6.06
N ALA A 54 -3.96 4.23 -6.20
CA ALA A 54 -4.20 3.33 -5.08
C ALA A 54 -2.89 2.85 -4.42
N MET A 55 -1.87 2.51 -5.23
CA MET A 55 -0.55 2.14 -4.72
C MET A 55 0.08 3.28 -3.93
N HIS A 56 0.07 4.51 -4.46
CA HIS A 56 0.63 5.67 -3.76
C HIS A 56 -0.09 5.94 -2.44
N ILE A 57 -1.42 5.88 -2.43
CA ILE A 57 -2.20 6.09 -1.20
C ILE A 57 -1.88 5.01 -0.17
N VAL A 58 -1.87 3.73 -0.56
CA VAL A 58 -1.57 2.64 0.37
C VAL A 58 -0.17 2.79 0.98
N MET A 59 0.84 3.12 0.16
CA MET A 59 2.20 3.31 0.65
C MET A 59 2.28 4.49 1.64
N ASN A 60 1.70 5.64 1.28
CA ASN A 60 1.67 6.84 2.11
C ASN A 60 0.92 6.63 3.44
N GLU A 61 -0.26 5.99 3.42
CA GLU A 61 -1.03 5.79 4.65
C GLU A 61 -0.32 4.85 5.62
N TYR A 62 0.29 3.77 5.14
CA TYR A 62 1.08 2.91 6.00
C TYR A 62 2.35 3.59 6.51
N GLU A 63 3.02 4.41 5.69
CA GLU A 63 4.17 5.20 6.12
C GLU A 63 3.83 6.14 7.28
N LEU A 64 2.70 6.86 7.19
CA LEU A 64 2.33 7.90 8.15
C LEU A 64 1.57 7.38 9.38
N ALA A 65 0.96 6.20 9.29
CA ALA A 65 0.20 5.62 10.39
C ALA A 65 1.09 5.35 11.61
N LYS A 66 0.54 5.54 12.82
CA LYS A 66 1.18 5.00 14.02
C LYS A 66 1.08 3.47 13.97
N GLU A 67 2.16 2.76 14.31
CA GLU A 67 2.18 1.29 14.32
C GLU A 67 0.96 0.66 15.02
N SER A 68 0.57 1.22 16.18
CA SER A 68 -0.56 0.75 16.98
C SER A 68 -1.92 0.89 16.31
N LYS A 69 -2.00 1.66 15.22
CA LYS A 69 -3.23 1.90 14.47
C LYS A 69 -3.42 0.95 13.30
N CYS A 70 -2.35 0.32 12.82
CA CYS A 70 -2.42 -0.59 11.67
C CYS A 70 -3.11 -1.90 12.06
N LEU A 71 -4.24 -2.20 11.45
CA LEU A 71 -5.00 -3.43 11.71
C LEU A 71 -4.54 -4.53 10.77
N VAL A 72 -3.68 -5.43 11.27
CA VAL A 72 -3.12 -6.55 10.48
C VAL A 72 -4.24 -7.42 9.92
N GLU A 73 -5.29 -7.66 10.70
CA GLU A 73 -6.44 -8.47 10.26
C GLU A 73 -7.20 -7.87 9.07
N GLN A 74 -6.99 -6.59 8.77
CA GLN A 74 -7.63 -5.85 7.68
C GLN A 74 -6.70 -5.61 6.47
N TYR A 75 -5.52 -6.23 6.41
CA TYR A 75 -4.55 -6.06 5.31
C TYR A 75 -5.15 -6.29 3.91
N GLN A 76 -6.17 -7.15 3.81
CA GLN A 76 -6.85 -7.45 2.55
C GLN A 76 -7.54 -6.20 1.95
N LEU A 77 -7.90 -5.20 2.75
CA LEU A 77 -8.45 -3.94 2.24
C LEU A 77 -7.45 -3.18 1.37
N ALA A 78 -6.18 -3.16 1.77
CA ALA A 78 -5.10 -2.55 0.98
C ALA A 78 -4.89 -3.31 -0.33
N ILE A 79 -4.86 -4.65 -0.29
CA ILE A 79 -4.73 -5.49 -1.49
C ILE A 79 -5.92 -5.30 -2.44
N ASN A 80 -7.14 -5.24 -1.89
CA ASN A 80 -8.33 -4.98 -2.68
C ASN A 80 -8.25 -3.61 -3.34
N PHE A 81 -7.82 -2.58 -2.61
CA PHE A 81 -7.69 -1.24 -3.16
C PHE A 81 -6.63 -1.16 -4.26
N ILE A 82 -5.47 -1.80 -4.09
CA ILE A 82 -4.43 -1.88 -5.13
C ILE A 82 -4.94 -2.61 -6.39
N ASN A 83 -5.81 -3.60 -6.25
CA ASN A 83 -6.43 -4.33 -7.37
C ASN A 83 -7.72 -3.67 -7.89
N CYS A 84 -7.90 -2.37 -7.67
CA CYS A 84 -9.07 -1.64 -8.15
C CYS A 84 -9.05 -1.41 -9.67
N ASP A 85 -10.17 -0.88 -10.15
CA ASP A 85 -10.32 -0.28 -11.46
C ASP A 85 -11.15 1.01 -11.32
N GLU A 86 -11.35 1.74 -12.42
CA GLU A 86 -12.10 3.00 -12.43
C GLU A 86 -13.51 2.89 -11.83
N THR A 87 -14.18 1.73 -11.95
CA THR A 87 -15.56 1.55 -11.51
C THR A 87 -15.68 1.39 -10.00
N ASN A 88 -14.62 0.92 -9.33
CA ASN A 88 -14.65 0.58 -7.90
C ASN A 88 -13.59 1.32 -7.07
N PHE A 89 -12.73 2.13 -7.71
CA PHE A 89 -11.68 2.91 -7.06
C PHE A 89 -12.16 3.66 -5.81
N MET A 90 -13.21 4.48 -5.94
CA MET A 90 -13.69 5.32 -4.84
C MET A 90 -14.24 4.50 -3.67
N GLN A 91 -14.94 3.40 -3.95
CA GLN A 91 -15.46 2.51 -2.92
C GLN A 91 -14.32 1.86 -2.16
N ARG A 92 -13.36 1.26 -2.88
CA ARG A 92 -12.22 0.57 -2.26
C ARG A 92 -11.28 1.53 -1.51
N LYS A 93 -11.10 2.75 -2.01
CA LYS A 93 -10.41 3.85 -1.31
C LYS A 93 -11.07 4.14 0.03
N SER A 94 -12.39 4.33 0.03
CA SER A 94 -13.14 4.59 1.26
C SER A 94 -13.06 3.43 2.24
N ASP A 95 -13.12 2.19 1.77
CA ASP A 95 -13.05 1.01 2.63
C ASP A 95 -11.67 0.89 3.29
N PHE A 96 -10.59 1.07 2.52
CA PHE A 96 -9.23 1.10 3.03
C PHE A 96 -9.04 2.19 4.10
N LEU A 97 -9.32 3.45 3.77
CA LEU A 97 -9.07 4.59 4.66
C LEU A 97 -9.87 4.55 5.97
N ARG A 98 -11.04 3.89 5.97
CA ARG A 98 -11.93 3.84 7.16
C ARG A 98 -11.78 2.59 8.00
N GLN A 99 -11.32 1.49 7.42
CA GLN A 99 -11.39 0.17 8.07
C GLN A 99 -10.04 -0.52 8.18
N ALA A 100 -8.99 -0.07 7.48
CA ALA A 100 -7.65 -0.66 7.61
C ALA A 100 -6.88 -0.18 8.85
N PHE A 101 -7.39 0.84 9.54
CA PHE A 101 -6.77 1.46 10.70
C PHE A 101 -7.79 1.65 11.82
N CYS A 102 -7.34 1.69 13.08
CA CYS A 102 -8.16 2.12 14.20
C CYS A 102 -7.98 3.61 14.54
N ASP A 103 -9.03 4.20 15.12
CA ASP A 103 -9.12 5.62 15.51
C ASP A 103 -8.15 6.02 16.64
#